data_AF-A0A2H9PUL3-F1
#
_entry.id   AF-A0A2H9PUL3-F1
#
_cell.length_a   1.000
_cell.length_b   1.000
_cell.length_c   1.000
_cell.angle_alpha   90.00
_cell.angle_beta   90.00
_cell.angle_gamma   90.00
#
_symmetry.space_group_name_H-M   'P 1'
#
loop_
_entity.id
_entity.type
_entity.pdbx_description
1 polymer ?
#
loop_
_entity_poly.entity_id
_entity_poly.type
_entity_poly.pdbx_seq_one_letter_code
_entity_poly.pdbx_strand_id
1 'polypeptide(L)'
;MNPAQEIINRMKFAVGLMLGLIGLSTYGFMHIMDWSLIDALWMTVMTITTVGYAEVHPLNTVGRIFAMFVMLLGVGIVFWALGLIVQLFVGEEVKNILELKRMEKNITK
;
A
#
# COMPACT_ATOMS: atom_id res chain seq x y z
N MET A 1 -20.42 1.00 -15.91
CA MET A 1 -18.98 0.71 -15.76
C MET A 1 -18.87 -0.57 -14.95
N ASN A 2 -18.05 -1.56 -15.37
CA ASN A 2 -17.93 -2.82 -14.64
C ASN A 2 -17.26 -2.55 -13.27
N PRO A 3 -17.88 -2.90 -12.12
CA PRO A 3 -17.31 -2.65 -10.79
C PRO A 3 -15.91 -3.27 -10.62
N ALA A 4 -15.62 -4.40 -11.27
CA ALA A 4 -14.28 -4.98 -11.26
C ALA A 4 -13.23 -4.07 -11.93
N GLN A 5 -13.61 -3.39 -13.01
CA GLN A 5 -12.71 -2.49 -13.73
C GLN A 5 -12.34 -1.26 -12.91
N GLU A 6 -13.25 -0.77 -12.07
CA GLU A 6 -13.00 0.34 -11.16
C GLU A 6 -11.95 -0.04 -10.09
N ILE A 7 -12.09 -1.22 -9.49
CA ILE A 7 -11.13 -1.72 -8.51
C ILE A 7 -9.75 -1.90 -9.14
N ILE A 8 -9.68 -2.45 -10.35
CA ILE A 8 -8.41 -2.60 -11.09
C ILE A 8 -7.75 -1.23 -11.32
N ASN A 9 -8.50 -0.20 -11.70
CA ASN A 9 -7.94 1.14 -11.91
C ASN A 9 -7.41 1.76 -10.60
N ARG A 10 -8.16 1.60 -9.49
CA ARG A 10 -7.71 2.02 -8.16
C ARG A 10 -6.45 1.28 -7.72
N MET A 11 -6.35 -0.01 -8.02
CA MET A 11 -5.18 -0.82 -7.70
C MET A 11 -3.96 -0.41 -8.52
N LYS A 12 -4.11 -0.16 -9.82
CA LYS A 12 -3.04 0.42 -10.66
C LYS A 12 -2.55 1.76 -10.12
N PHE A 13 -3.47 2.60 -9.66
CA PHE A 13 -3.13 3.88 -9.05
C PHE A 13 -2.39 3.70 -7.71
N ALA A 14 -2.82 2.78 -6.85
CA ALA A 14 -2.12 2.46 -5.60
C ALA A 14 -0.69 1.95 -5.85
N VAL A 15 -0.50 1.07 -6.85
CA VAL A 15 0.83 0.62 -7.28
C VAL A 15 1.68 1.77 -7.81
N GLY A 16 1.08 2.65 -8.63
CA GLY A 16 1.76 3.85 -9.13
C GLY A 16 2.21 4.78 -8.00
N LEU A 17 1.35 5.03 -7.00
CA LEU A 17 1.72 5.79 -5.81
C LEU A 17 2.83 5.13 -5.00
N MET A 18 2.79 3.81 -4.85
CA MET A 18 3.81 3.07 -4.12
C MET A 18 5.18 3.17 -4.82
N LEU A 19 5.23 2.98 -6.14
CA LEU A 19 6.44 3.17 -6.94
C LEU A 19 6.94 4.62 -6.89
N GLY A 20 6.03 5.59 -6.97
CA GLY A 20 6.34 7.01 -6.83
C GLY A 20 6.92 7.34 -5.46
N LEU A 21 6.35 6.82 -4.38
CA LEU A 21 6.86 6.99 -3.02
C LEU A 21 8.22 6.32 -2.86
N ILE A 22 8.42 5.11 -3.41
CA ILE A 22 9.74 4.44 -3.38
C ILE A 22 10.79 5.30 -4.07
N GLY A 23 10.50 5.80 -5.27
CA GLY A 23 11.41 6.67 -6.03
C GLY A 23 11.72 7.98 -5.28
N LEU A 24 10.68 8.67 -4.79
CA LEU A 24 10.84 9.93 -4.06
C LEU A 24 11.61 9.75 -2.75
N SER A 25 11.33 8.67 -2.01
CA SER A 25 11.99 8.38 -0.74
C SER A 25 13.46 8.02 -0.96
N THR A 26 13.75 7.18 -1.96
CA THR A 26 15.12 6.81 -2.34
C THR A 26 15.91 8.06 -2.74
N TYR A 27 15.35 8.89 -3.63
CA TYR A 27 15.98 10.15 -4.03
C TYR A 27 16.19 11.09 -2.84
N GLY A 28 15.20 11.21 -1.94
CA GLY A 28 15.31 12.02 -0.73
C GLY A 28 16.43 11.54 0.19
N PHE A 29 16.53 10.25 0.48
CA PHE A 29 17.62 9.70 1.28
C PHE A 29 18.99 9.89 0.61
N MET A 30 19.09 9.75 -0.72
CA MET A 30 20.34 10.04 -1.44
C MET A 30 20.81 11.49 -1.26
N HIS A 31 19.90 12.47 -1.31
CA HIS A 31 20.28 13.89 -1.28
C HIS A 31 20.32 14.51 0.12
N ILE A 32 19.48 14.04 1.04
CA ILE A 32 19.41 14.57 2.42
C ILE A 32 20.49 13.92 3.29
N MET A 33 20.83 12.67 2.99
CA MET A 33 21.74 11.86 3.81
C MET A 33 23.04 11.47 3.09
N ASP A 34 23.22 11.85 1.82
CA ASP A 34 24.37 11.49 0.98
C ASP A 34 24.60 9.97 0.87
N TRP A 35 23.52 9.19 0.92
CA TRP A 35 23.58 7.73 0.86
C TRP A 35 23.72 7.22 -0.57
N SER A 36 24.32 6.03 -0.70
CA SER A 36 24.36 5.32 -1.98
C SER A 36 22.93 4.95 -2.43
N LEU A 37 22.73 4.79 -3.74
CA LEU A 37 21.43 4.39 -4.30
C LEU A 37 20.90 3.10 -3.63
N ILE A 38 21.78 2.13 -3.40
CA ILE A 38 21.39 0.85 -2.84
C ILE A 38 20.98 0.97 -1.37
N ASP A 39 21.68 1.78 -0.58
CA ASP A 39 21.37 1.99 0.84
C ASP A 39 20.06 2.78 1.00
N ALA A 40 19.87 3.82 0.17
CA ALA A 40 18.65 4.62 0.15
C ALA A 40 17.43 3.79 -0.28
N LEU A 41 17.59 2.94 -1.30
CA LEU A 41 16.54 2.04 -1.77
C LEU A 41 16.24 0.97 -0.71
N TRP A 42 17.27 0.38 -0.11
CA TRP A 42 17.12 -0.60 0.95
C TRP A 42 16.35 -0.03 2.13
N MET A 43 16.74 1.16 2.63
CA MET A 43 16.01 1.88 3.70
C MET A 43 14.55 2.11 3.32
N THR A 44 14.30 2.57 2.10
CA THR A 44 12.96 2.87 1.62
C THR A 44 12.09 1.62 1.58
N VAL A 45 12.60 0.52 1.02
CA VAL A 45 11.87 -0.75 0.90
C VAL A 45 11.54 -1.31 2.29
N MET A 46 12.51 -1.42 3.19
CA MET A 46 12.26 -1.95 4.53
C MET A 46 11.28 -1.08 5.34
N THR A 47 11.25 0.23 5.07
CA THR A 47 10.34 1.18 5.72
C THR A 47 8.91 1.00 5.21
N ILE A 48 8.70 1.01 3.89
CA ILE A 48 7.37 0.92 3.28
C ILE A 48 6.76 -0.47 3.48
N THR A 49 7.57 -1.53 3.45
CA THR A 49 7.12 -2.90 3.72
C THR A 49 6.93 -3.21 5.20
N THR A 50 7.17 -2.23 6.09
CA THR A 50 7.07 -2.38 7.55
C THR A 50 7.99 -3.43 8.16
N VAL A 51 9.03 -3.88 7.43
CA VAL A 51 10.03 -4.83 7.96
C VAL A 51 10.88 -4.17 9.05
N GLY A 52 11.34 -2.94 8.82
CA GLY A 52 11.86 -2.07 9.88
C GLY A 52 12.99 -2.63 10.76
N TYR A 53 14.05 -3.20 10.18
CA TYR A 53 15.22 -3.71 10.92
C TYR A 53 15.94 -2.66 11.80
N ALA A 54 16.77 -1.82 11.19
CA ALA A 54 17.49 -0.72 11.79
C ALA A 54 17.82 0.30 10.71
N GLU A 55 18.17 1.53 11.10
CA GLU A 55 18.66 2.52 10.15
C GLU A 55 19.92 1.98 9.45
N VAL A 56 20.00 2.15 8.12
CA VAL A 56 21.15 1.68 7.33
C VAL A 56 22.42 2.41 7.74
N HIS A 57 22.29 3.73 7.94
CA HIS A 57 23.29 4.61 8.52
C HIS A 57 22.62 5.57 9.50
N PRO A 58 23.36 6.22 10.43
CA PRO A 58 22.77 7.13 11.40
C PRO A 58 21.99 8.28 10.74
N LEU A 59 20.70 8.42 11.08
CA LEU A 59 19.87 9.52 10.62
C LEU A 59 20.11 10.78 11.45
N ASN A 60 20.38 11.90 10.78
CA ASN A 60 20.35 13.23 11.38
C ASN A 60 18.89 13.71 11.60
N THR A 61 18.69 14.84 12.28
CA THR A 61 17.34 15.34 12.59
C THR A 61 16.44 15.49 11.37
N VAL A 62 16.99 15.98 10.25
CA VAL A 62 16.23 16.17 9.00
C VAL A 62 15.86 14.82 8.39
N GLY A 63 16.81 13.88 8.33
CA GLY A 63 16.58 12.52 7.85
C GLY A 63 15.54 11.76 8.66
N ARG A 64 15.49 11.96 9.99
CA ARG A 64 14.45 11.38 10.84
C ARG A 64 13.07 11.95 10.54
N ILE A 65 12.96 13.27 10.39
CA ILE A 65 11.70 13.92 10.01
C ILE A 65 11.23 13.41 8.65
N PHE A 66 12.13 13.33 7.68
CA PHE A 66 11.84 12.77 6.36
C PHE A 66 11.36 11.32 6.46
N ALA A 67 12.07 10.46 7.19
CA ALA A 67 11.70 9.07 7.39
C ALA A 67 10.31 8.92 8.05
N MET A 68 9.97 9.77 9.02
CA MET A 68 8.62 9.77 9.63
C MET A 68 7.52 10.03 8.59
N PHE A 69 7.71 10.97 7.67
CA PHE A 69 6.74 11.20 6.59
C PHE A 69 6.64 10.01 5.64
N VAL A 70 7.78 9.42 5.26
CA VAL A 70 7.81 8.22 4.41
C VAL A 70 7.07 7.05 5.07
N MET A 71 7.27 6.84 6.37
CA MET A 71 6.57 5.80 7.14
C MET A 71 5.05 6.01 7.13
N LEU A 72 4.57 7.22 7.46
CA LEU A 72 3.13 7.52 7.51
C LEU A 72 2.46 7.34 6.14
N LEU A 73 3.09 7.85 5.08
CA LEU A 73 2.58 7.73 3.72
C LEU A 73 2.63 6.28 3.23
N GLY A 74 3.74 5.58 3.47
CA GLY A 74 3.94 4.20 3.04
C GLY A 74 2.91 3.27 3.64
N VAL A 75 2.71 3.35 4.96
CA VAL A 75 1.71 2.55 5.68
C VAL A 75 0.29 2.86 5.18
N GLY A 76 -0.04 4.13 4.94
CA GLY A 76 -1.35 4.52 4.39
C GLY A 76 -1.62 3.91 3.01
N ILE A 77 -0.64 3.94 2.10
CA ILE A 77 -0.77 3.35 0.77
C ILE A 77 -0.91 1.82 0.85
N VAL A 78 -0.10 1.17 1.70
CA VAL A 78 -0.16 -0.29 1.88
C VAL A 78 -1.52 -0.72 2.42
N PHE A 79 -2.02 -0.08 3.47
CA PHE A 79 -3.35 -0.39 4.01
C PHE A 79 -4.47 -0.14 3.01
N TRP A 80 -4.37 0.93 2.22
CA TRP A 80 -5.35 1.18 1.17
C TRP A 80 -5.34 0.09 0.11
N ALA A 81 -4.16 -0.34 -0.36
CA ALA A 81 -4.01 -1.44 -1.30
C ALA A 81 -4.57 -2.76 -0.74
N LEU A 82 -4.28 -3.07 0.53
CA LEU A 82 -4.85 -4.23 1.22
C LEU A 82 -6.38 -4.16 1.26
N GLY A 83 -6.96 -2.99 1.56
CA GLY A 83 -8.41 -2.79 1.54
C GLY A 83 -9.04 -3.06 0.17
N LEU A 84 -8.37 -2.67 -0.92
CA LEU A 84 -8.81 -2.97 -2.29
C LEU A 84 -8.75 -4.48 -2.60
N ILE A 85 -7.72 -5.17 -2.12
CA ILE A 85 -7.60 -6.64 -2.25
C ILE A 85 -8.75 -7.32 -1.50
N VAL A 86 -9.01 -6.93 -0.26
CA VAL A 86 -10.12 -7.49 0.54
C VAL A 86 -11.47 -7.29 -0.16
N GLN A 87 -11.70 -6.14 -0.79
CA GLN A 87 -12.94 -5.89 -1.55
C GLN A 87 -13.13 -6.85 -2.73
N LEU A 88 -12.06 -7.30 -3.38
CA LEU A 88 -12.15 -8.29 -4.47
C LEU A 88 -12.66 -9.64 -3.97
N PHE A 89 -12.18 -10.09 -2.80
CA PHE A 89 -12.57 -11.39 -2.24
C PHE A 89 -13.94 -11.34 -1.55
N VAL A 90 -14.18 -10.33 -0.71
CA VAL A 90 -15.42 -10.20 0.06
C VAL A 90 -16.62 -9.92 -0.86
N GLY A 91 -16.40 -9.19 -1.96
CA GLY A 91 -17.46 -8.89 -2.93
C GLY A 91 -18.13 -10.13 -3.52
N GLU A 92 -17.35 -11.17 -3.81
CA GLU A 92 -17.88 -12.44 -4.34
C GLU A 92 -18.59 -13.27 -3.27
N GLU A 93 -17.99 -13.41 -2.08
CA GLU A 93 -18.59 -14.18 -0.98
C GLU A 93 -19.93 -13.61 -0.50
N VAL A 94 -19.99 -12.28 -0.31
CA VAL A 94 -21.22 -11.62 0.16
C VAL A 94 -22.34 -11.77 -0.87
N LYS A 95 -22.01 -11.67 -2.17
CA LYS A 95 -23.00 -11.86 -3.24
C LYS A 95 -23.57 -13.29 -3.22
N ASN A 96 -22.72 -14.30 -3.09
CA ASN A 96 -23.15 -15.70 -3.04
C ASN A 96 -24.08 -15.97 -1.83
N ILE A 97 -23.75 -15.43 -0.66
CA ILE A 97 -24.59 -15.57 0.55
C ILE A 97 -25.94 -14.88 0.37
N LEU A 98 -25.98 -13.70 -0.25
CA LEU A 98 -27.22 -12.97 -0.52
C LEU A 98 -28.09 -13.67 -1.57
N GLU A 99 -27.49 -14.29 -2.58
CA GLU A 99 -28.19 -15.11 -3.58
C GLU A 99 -28.82 -16.34 -2.94
N LEU A 100 -28.11 -17.04 -2.05
CA LEU A 100 -28.64 -18.16 -1.27
C LEU A 100 -29.89 -17.75 -0.46
N LYS A 101 -29.81 -16.64 0.29
CA LYS A 101 -30.96 -16.13 1.06
C LYS A 101 -32.15 -15.71 0.19
N ARG A 102 -31.91 -15.21 -1.02
CA ARG A 102 -32.98 -14.88 -1.98
C ARG A 102 -33.67 -16.13 -2.50
N MET A 103 -32.92 -17.19 -2.78
CA MET A 103 -33.48 -18.46 -3.25
C MET A 103 -34.36 -19.12 -2.18
N GLU A 104 -33.91 -19.16 -0.92
CA GLU A 104 -34.72 -19.67 0.20
C GLU A 104 -36.07 -18.94 0.33
N LYS A 105 -36.06 -17.61 0.25
CA LYS A 105 -37.28 -16.80 0.37
C LYS A 105 -38.31 -17.05 -0.75
N ASN A 106 -37.86 -17.48 -1.93
CA ASN A 106 -38.74 -17.78 -3.06
C ASN A 106 -39.32 -19.20 -2.99
N ILE A 107 -38.72 -20.11 -2.21
CA ILE A 107 -39.20 -21.50 -2.03
C ILE A 107 -40.24 -21.58 -0.91
N THR A 108 -40.17 -20.69 0.08
CA THR A 108 -41.12 -20.65 1.23
C THR A 108 -42.39 -19.83 0.95
N LYS A 109 -42.63 -19.43 -0.31
CA LYS A 109 -43.85 -18.74 -0.76
C LYS A 109 -44.69 -19.68 -1.61
#